data_AF-A0A1Q6QZ37-F1
#
_entry.id   AF-A0A1Q6QZ37-F1
#
_cell.length_a   1.000
_cell.length_b   1.000
_cell.length_c   1.000
_cell.angle_alpha   90.00
_cell.angle_beta   90.00
_cell.angle_gamma   90.00
#
_symmetry.space_group_name_H-M   'P 1'
#
loop_
_entity.id
_entity.type
_entity.pdbx_description
1 polymer ?
#
loop_
_entity_poly.entity_id
_entity_poly.type
_entity_poly.pdbx_seq_one_letter_code
_entity_poly.pdbx_strand_id
1 'polypeptide(L)'
;MTLSDRADLLGMGKAKKWILLANAYDSSHLRNKIVLDASAAVGPPYTPECRWVDLYLNGEYAGLYLLTERNEVDPERVDIAGDGSFLVSKDWETRFISRKRTYFTTDFHAALRILYSDISTEELKSTWQSAENAILAEDGIDPVTGKSWQELIDMDSWVRRFLIEEVFANVDAGIRSQAFFRDGADGKICAGPVWDYDLSFANTFSWSMPSPNMTFASIEGIWGSEWYAKLYLKEVFYSRLTSVYETEFRPLLDYIVGEQIDRYAEEISAAAAMNRLRWGTGDAALEAKWMKHYLSERIEFLDSLWLKNEHYCKVTVFLEDGVRLRYYVCPGEVMPELRDYISTPFVTYDGWYNKKTEEPFDLSQPIWEDTDIYLKYTQNQQAAEEEYATEEASILRYAPLAAFMVLGVLIVAVDIYRSRKEGRHGRTKTGQLSS
;
A
#
# COMPACT_ATOMS: atom_id res chain seq x y z
N MET A 1 -2.59 16.82 16.30
CA MET A 1 -2.70 17.63 17.52
C MET A 1 -1.48 17.40 18.41
N THR A 2 -0.96 18.45 19.04
CA THR A 2 0.09 18.34 20.06
C THR A 2 -0.40 19.06 21.31
N LEU A 3 -0.50 18.34 22.42
CA LEU A 3 -0.92 18.86 23.71
C LEU A 3 0.24 19.61 24.39
N SER A 4 -0.05 20.47 25.37
CA SER A 4 0.98 21.10 26.21
C SER A 4 1.71 20.04 27.05
N ASP A 5 0.91 19.19 27.68
CA ASP A 5 1.30 18.13 28.62
C ASP A 5 0.86 16.77 28.09
N ARG A 6 1.52 15.70 28.53
CA ARG A 6 1.10 14.35 28.19
C ARG A 6 -0.25 14.07 28.85
N ALA A 7 -1.21 13.57 28.08
CA ALA A 7 -2.53 13.19 28.58
C ALA A 7 -2.91 11.82 28.02
N ASP A 8 -3.68 11.08 28.80
CA ASP A 8 -4.37 9.89 28.34
C ASP A 8 -5.70 10.35 27.74
N LEU A 9 -5.87 10.17 26.44
CA LEU A 9 -7.12 10.48 25.75
C LEU A 9 -7.88 9.18 25.54
N LEU A 10 -9.01 9.05 26.24
CA LEU A 10 -9.97 7.96 26.08
C LEU A 10 -9.40 6.56 26.41
N GLY A 11 -8.40 6.48 27.29
CA GLY A 11 -7.83 5.22 27.77
C GLY A 11 -6.85 4.56 26.81
N MET A 12 -6.21 5.35 25.93
CA MET A 12 -5.24 4.89 24.93
C MET A 12 -3.80 5.26 25.33
N GLY A 13 -3.49 5.22 26.62
CA GLY A 13 -2.16 5.56 27.13
C GLY A 13 -1.82 7.06 27.05
N LYS A 14 -0.86 7.50 27.87
CA LYS A 14 -0.48 8.92 27.94
C LYS A 14 0.45 9.30 26.80
N ALA A 15 0.03 10.22 25.93
CA ALA A 15 0.91 10.79 24.90
C ALA A 15 0.73 12.31 24.76
N LYS A 16 1.73 12.96 24.17
CA LYS A 16 1.68 14.40 23.85
C LYS A 16 1.13 14.66 22.45
N LYS A 17 1.37 13.76 21.50
CA LYS A 17 0.94 13.91 20.11
C LYS A 17 -0.14 12.89 19.79
N TRP A 18 -1.19 13.38 19.17
CA TRP A 18 -2.36 12.61 18.76
C TRP A 18 -2.73 13.00 17.34
N ILE A 19 -3.32 12.09 16.59
CA ILE A 19 -3.80 12.37 15.24
C ILE A 19 -5.33 12.41 15.26
N LEU A 20 -5.89 13.44 14.63
CA LEU A 20 -7.31 13.53 14.35
C LEU A 20 -7.48 13.31 12.85
N LEU A 21 -7.93 12.12 12.47
CA LEU A 21 -8.19 11.76 11.08
C LEU A 21 -9.62 12.15 10.72
N ALA A 22 -9.77 13.00 9.71
CA ALA A 22 -11.08 13.38 9.20
C ALA A 22 -11.75 12.25 8.39
N ASN A 23 -10.96 11.26 7.94
CA ASN A 23 -11.41 10.21 7.00
C ASN A 23 -12.10 10.81 5.77
N ALA A 24 -11.56 11.90 5.22
CA ALA A 24 -12.23 12.69 4.19
C ALA A 24 -12.49 11.93 2.88
N TYR A 25 -11.68 10.90 2.59
CA TYR A 25 -11.87 10.01 1.43
C TYR A 25 -12.66 8.74 1.75
N ASP A 26 -13.05 8.53 3.01
CA ASP A 26 -13.77 7.35 3.47
C ASP A 26 -15.17 7.77 3.95
N SER A 27 -16.15 7.65 3.06
CA SER A 27 -17.55 7.97 3.39
C SER A 27 -18.17 7.03 4.44
N SER A 28 -17.53 5.90 4.74
CA SER A 28 -17.98 5.01 5.81
C SER A 28 -17.57 5.53 7.19
N HIS A 29 -16.42 6.21 7.30
CA HIS A 29 -15.70 6.48 8.54
C HIS A 29 -15.26 5.23 9.35
N LEU A 30 -15.37 4.04 8.75
CA LEU A 30 -15.13 2.74 9.40
C LEU A 30 -13.80 2.09 9.00
N ARG A 31 -13.29 2.34 7.78
CA ARG A 31 -12.21 1.53 7.17
C ARG A 31 -10.94 1.55 8.01
N ASN A 32 -10.46 2.73 8.38
CA ASN A 32 -9.32 2.88 9.29
C ASN A 32 -9.56 2.16 10.63
N LYS A 33 -10.73 2.32 11.25
CA LYS A 33 -11.03 1.71 12.55
C LYS A 33 -11.01 0.19 12.48
N ILE A 34 -11.67 -0.40 11.49
CA ILE A 34 -11.75 -1.85 11.31
C ILE A 34 -10.36 -2.43 11.10
N VAL A 35 -9.54 -1.84 10.23
CA VAL A 35 -8.21 -2.41 9.95
C VAL A 35 -7.26 -2.25 11.14
N LEU A 36 -7.30 -1.11 11.84
CA LEU A 36 -6.50 -0.92 13.06
C LEU A 36 -6.91 -1.92 14.15
N ASP A 37 -8.21 -2.13 14.37
CA ASP A 37 -8.68 -3.12 15.36
C ASP A 37 -8.37 -4.55 14.93
N ALA A 38 -8.53 -4.87 13.65
CA ALA A 38 -8.19 -6.19 13.10
C ALA A 38 -6.70 -6.48 13.29
N SER A 39 -5.86 -5.48 13.03
CA SER A 39 -4.43 -5.57 13.28
C SER A 39 -4.15 -5.79 14.77
N ALA A 40 -4.76 -5.04 15.68
CA ALA A 40 -4.59 -5.27 17.11
C ALA A 40 -5.04 -6.67 17.55
N ALA A 41 -6.10 -7.22 16.94
CA ALA A 41 -6.62 -8.55 17.26
C ALA A 41 -5.69 -9.71 16.84
N VAL A 42 -4.94 -9.55 15.73
CA VAL A 42 -3.97 -10.57 15.27
C VAL A 42 -2.58 -10.39 15.89
N GLY A 43 -2.36 -9.33 16.68
CA GLY A 43 -1.20 -9.20 17.57
C GLY A 43 0.17 -9.01 16.90
N PRO A 44 0.36 -8.07 15.95
CA PRO A 44 1.69 -7.59 15.63
C PRO A 44 2.28 -6.89 16.86
N PRO A 45 3.61 -6.69 16.90
CA PRO A 45 4.26 -6.21 18.13
C PRO A 45 3.84 -4.79 18.57
N TYR A 46 3.20 -3.98 17.71
CA TYR A 46 2.43 -2.79 18.11
C TYR A 46 1.45 -2.34 17.01
N THR A 47 0.26 -1.88 17.40
CA THR A 47 -0.75 -1.28 16.51
C THR A 47 -1.38 -0.06 17.18
N PRO A 48 -1.57 1.06 16.44
CA PRO A 48 -2.20 2.26 16.99
C PRO A 48 -3.64 2.01 17.43
N GLU A 49 -3.95 2.36 18.66
CA GLU A 49 -5.33 2.46 19.12
C GLU A 49 -6.04 3.69 18.55
N CYS A 50 -7.36 3.59 18.39
CA CYS A 50 -8.18 4.71 17.96
C CYS A 50 -9.61 4.67 18.52
N ARG A 51 -10.26 5.84 18.55
CA ARG A 51 -11.65 6.06 18.98
C ARG A 51 -12.31 7.12 18.10
N TRP A 52 -13.59 6.95 17.75
CA TRP A 52 -14.35 8.02 17.11
C TRP A 52 -14.62 9.16 18.09
N VAL A 53 -14.59 10.38 17.57
CA VAL A 53 -14.88 11.59 18.32
C VAL A 53 -15.63 12.59 17.46
N ASP A 54 -16.64 13.24 18.04
CA ASP A 54 -17.22 14.45 17.46
C ASP A 54 -16.35 15.65 17.81
N LEU A 55 -15.74 16.27 16.79
CA LEU A 55 -14.86 17.42 17.00
C LEU A 55 -15.69 18.69 17.03
N TYR A 56 -15.44 19.55 18.03
CA TYR A 56 -15.98 20.91 18.09
C TYR A 56 -14.84 21.93 18.13
N LEU A 57 -14.91 22.95 17.29
CA LEU A 57 -13.95 24.06 17.23
C LEU A 57 -14.69 25.37 17.50
N ASN A 58 -14.29 26.09 18.56
CA ASN A 58 -14.93 27.35 18.98
C ASN A 58 -16.45 27.25 19.18
N GLY A 59 -16.94 26.10 19.66
CA GLY A 59 -18.36 25.83 19.87
C GLY A 59 -19.12 25.35 18.63
N GLU A 60 -18.46 25.27 17.47
CA GLU A 60 -19.06 24.75 16.24
C GLU A 60 -18.65 23.31 15.99
N TYR A 61 -19.62 22.45 15.65
CA TYR A 61 -19.35 21.08 15.23
C TYR A 61 -18.49 21.08 13.96
N ALA A 62 -17.33 20.44 13.99
CA ALA A 62 -16.37 20.36 12.90
C ALA A 62 -16.44 19.02 12.14
N GLY A 63 -17.14 18.01 12.67
CA GLY A 63 -17.32 16.72 12.00
C GLY A 63 -17.01 15.53 12.90
N LEU A 64 -17.24 14.35 12.33
CA LEU A 64 -16.86 13.06 12.88
C LEU A 64 -15.40 12.78 12.51
N TYR A 65 -14.57 12.56 13.52
CA TYR A 65 -13.15 12.26 13.37
C TYR A 65 -12.82 10.91 14.01
N LEU A 66 -11.71 10.32 13.56
CA LEU A 66 -11.05 9.22 14.27
C LEU A 66 -9.83 9.78 15.00
N LEU A 67 -9.90 9.82 16.33
CA LEU A 67 -8.75 10.11 17.19
C LEU A 67 -7.89 8.84 17.26
N THR A 68 -6.63 8.95 16.86
CA THR A 68 -5.71 7.81 16.83
C THR A 68 -4.34 8.18 17.38
N GLU A 69 -3.68 7.18 17.92
CA GLU A 69 -2.29 7.24 18.32
C GLU A 69 -1.38 7.56 17.13
N ARG A 70 -0.21 8.14 17.44
CA ARG A 70 0.81 8.40 16.42
C ARG A 70 1.83 7.28 16.43
N ASN A 71 2.27 6.88 15.24
CA ASN A 71 3.45 6.03 15.09
C ASN A 71 4.71 6.79 15.52
N GLU A 72 5.11 6.61 16.77
CA GLU A 72 6.32 7.15 17.38
C GLU A 72 6.85 6.21 18.47
N VAL A 73 8.14 6.36 18.77
CA VAL A 73 8.79 5.64 19.87
C VAL A 73 8.34 6.24 21.19
N ASP A 74 7.70 5.42 22.01
CA ASP A 74 7.20 5.75 23.35
C ASP A 74 6.77 4.45 24.05
N PRO A 75 6.89 4.33 25.40
CA PRO A 75 6.47 3.12 26.12
C PRO A 75 4.99 2.76 25.98
N GLU A 76 4.13 3.74 25.69
CA GLU A 76 2.71 3.52 25.44
C GLU A 76 2.41 3.40 23.93
N ARG A 77 3.44 3.35 23.08
CA ARG A 77 3.35 3.30 21.61
C ARG A 77 4.27 2.20 21.09
N VAL A 78 5.17 2.52 20.14
CA VAL A 78 6.25 1.63 19.73
C VAL A 78 7.29 1.61 20.86
N ASP A 79 7.15 0.66 21.78
CA ASP A 79 8.06 0.49 22.92
C ASP A 79 9.36 -0.21 22.47
N ILE A 80 10.31 0.60 22.00
CA ILE A 80 11.67 0.16 21.67
C ILE A 80 12.67 0.99 22.47
N ALA A 81 13.65 0.32 23.05
CA ALA A 81 14.59 0.93 23.99
C ALA A 81 15.99 0.33 23.96
N GLY A 82 16.22 -0.77 23.24
CA GLY A 82 17.53 -1.40 23.15
C GLY A 82 18.53 -0.59 22.32
N ASP A 83 19.82 -0.65 22.68
CA ASP A 83 20.89 -0.04 21.89
C ASP A 83 20.87 -0.61 20.47
N GLY A 84 20.84 0.25 19.46
CA GLY A 84 20.68 -0.18 18.06
C GLY A 84 19.28 -0.05 17.48
N SER A 85 18.32 0.43 18.27
CA SER A 85 16.91 0.53 17.86
C SER A 85 16.65 1.58 16.77
N PHE A 86 15.65 1.33 15.94
CA PHE A 86 15.16 2.31 14.97
C PHE A 86 13.67 2.13 14.66
N LEU A 87 13.04 3.20 14.18
CA LEU A 87 11.70 3.22 13.59
C LEU A 87 11.74 4.04 12.29
N VAL A 88 11.31 3.43 11.19
CA VAL A 88 11.29 4.04 9.85
C VAL A 88 9.91 3.93 9.22
N SER A 89 9.63 4.79 8.24
CA SER A 89 8.42 4.73 7.42
C SER A 89 8.73 4.86 5.94
N LYS A 90 8.11 4.03 5.11
CA LYS A 90 8.17 4.08 3.65
C LYS A 90 7.09 5.01 3.09
N ASP A 91 7.48 5.89 2.18
CA ASP A 91 6.60 6.77 1.40
C ASP A 91 7.38 7.22 0.15
N TRP A 92 6.73 8.01 -0.71
CA TRP A 92 7.37 8.62 -1.86
C TRP A 92 8.52 9.54 -1.45
N GLU A 93 9.67 9.40 -2.10
CA GLU A 93 10.84 10.23 -1.84
C GLU A 93 10.52 11.73 -1.98
N THR A 94 9.73 12.10 -2.98
CA THR A 94 9.28 13.48 -3.22
C THR A 94 8.55 14.09 -2.01
N ARG A 95 7.83 13.28 -1.22
CA ARG A 95 7.19 13.72 0.03
C ARG A 95 8.19 13.99 1.14
N PHE A 96 9.32 13.31 1.15
CA PHE A 96 10.38 13.55 2.12
C PHE A 96 11.19 14.79 1.75
N ILE A 97 11.54 14.95 0.47
CA ILE A 97 12.23 16.13 -0.06
C ILE A 97 11.40 17.39 0.22
N SER A 98 10.14 17.42 -0.23
CA SER A 98 9.25 18.58 -0.08
C SER A 98 9.03 18.99 1.38
N ARG A 99 9.01 18.03 2.30
CA ARG A 99 8.81 18.26 3.74
C ARG A 99 10.11 18.32 4.54
N LYS A 100 11.27 18.33 3.86
CA LYS A 100 12.61 18.36 4.48
C LYS A 100 12.76 17.31 5.58
N ARG A 101 12.33 16.08 5.30
CA ARG A 101 12.45 14.95 6.23
C ARG A 101 13.82 14.31 6.10
N THR A 102 14.32 13.73 7.19
CA THR A 102 15.49 12.85 7.15
C THR A 102 15.06 11.49 6.65
N TYR A 103 15.73 10.99 5.61
CA TYR A 103 15.44 9.70 4.99
C TYR A 103 16.70 9.14 4.34
N PHE A 104 16.66 7.87 3.96
CA PHE A 104 17.65 7.23 3.09
C PHE A 104 16.92 6.43 2.00
N THR A 105 17.65 6.10 0.94
CA THR A 105 17.17 5.22 -0.14
C THR A 105 17.99 3.95 -0.18
N THR A 106 17.30 2.84 -0.44
CA THR A 106 17.90 1.54 -0.68
C THR A 106 18.38 1.40 -2.12
N ASP A 107 19.19 0.39 -2.41
CA ASP A 107 19.69 0.13 -3.76
C ASP A 107 18.56 -0.32 -4.72
N PHE A 108 17.45 -0.83 -4.18
CA PHE A 108 16.21 -1.09 -4.92
C PHE A 108 15.19 0.07 -4.86
N HIS A 109 15.67 1.28 -4.59
CA HIS A 109 14.91 2.54 -4.69
C HIS A 109 13.74 2.69 -3.71
N ALA A 110 13.70 1.93 -2.61
CA ALA A 110 12.76 2.22 -1.53
C ALA A 110 13.25 3.44 -0.74
N ALA A 111 12.38 4.45 -0.57
CA ALA A 111 12.67 5.61 0.27
C ALA A 111 12.10 5.41 1.68
N LEU A 112 12.97 5.54 2.68
CA LEU A 112 12.65 5.27 4.09
C LEU A 112 12.98 6.49 4.94
N ARG A 113 11.94 7.14 5.46
CA ARG A 113 12.07 8.22 6.41
C ARG A 113 12.42 7.67 7.78
N ILE A 114 13.40 8.31 8.42
CA ILE A 114 13.81 8.01 9.79
C ILE A 114 12.86 8.75 10.74
N LEU A 115 12.08 8.00 11.52
CA LEU A 115 11.23 8.55 12.59
C LEU A 115 11.98 8.58 13.92
N TYR A 116 12.81 7.56 14.16
CA TYR A 116 13.73 7.43 15.28
C TYR A 116 14.89 6.51 14.88
N SER A 117 16.10 6.77 15.39
CA SER A 117 17.27 5.91 15.24
C SER A 117 18.24 6.19 16.38
N ASP A 118 18.72 5.14 17.03
CA ASP A 118 19.82 5.19 18.00
C ASP A 118 21.19 4.91 17.35
N ILE A 119 21.20 4.61 16.05
CA ILE A 119 22.39 4.36 15.23
C ILE A 119 22.56 5.43 14.15
N SER A 120 23.75 5.48 13.55
CA SER A 120 24.04 6.34 12.40
C SER A 120 23.14 6.00 11.21
N THR A 121 22.87 6.99 10.34
CA THR A 121 22.11 6.78 9.10
C THR A 121 22.78 5.74 8.21
N GLU A 122 24.12 5.73 8.17
CA GLU A 122 24.92 4.78 7.39
C GLU A 122 24.75 3.35 7.90
N GLU A 123 24.78 3.14 9.21
CA GLU A 123 24.57 1.84 9.83
C GLU A 123 23.13 1.35 9.66
N LEU A 124 22.14 2.23 9.81
CA LEU A 124 20.73 1.92 9.56
C LEU A 124 20.54 1.51 8.09
N LYS A 125 21.06 2.31 7.15
CA LYS A 125 20.99 1.99 5.72
C LYS A 125 21.65 0.63 5.43
N SER A 126 22.83 0.36 5.99
CA SER A 126 23.51 -0.93 5.80
C SER A 126 22.71 -2.10 6.37
N THR A 127 22.11 -1.92 7.56
CA THR A 127 21.26 -2.93 8.20
C THR A 127 20.03 -3.23 7.35
N TRP A 128 19.37 -2.19 6.85
CA TRP A 128 18.22 -2.34 5.95
C TRP A 128 18.61 -2.97 4.62
N GLN A 129 19.73 -2.56 4.03
CA GLN A 129 20.19 -3.09 2.75
C GLN A 129 20.47 -4.59 2.84
N SER A 130 21.03 -5.07 3.95
CA SER A 130 21.22 -6.50 4.18
C SER A 130 19.89 -7.26 4.18
N ALA A 131 18.86 -6.74 4.86
CA ALA A 131 17.53 -7.35 4.87
C ALA A 131 16.88 -7.35 3.48
N GLU A 132 16.95 -6.22 2.77
CA GLU A 132 16.42 -6.09 1.40
C GLU A 132 17.11 -7.07 0.44
N ASN A 133 18.45 -7.16 0.48
CA ASN A 133 19.20 -8.08 -0.34
C ASN A 133 18.79 -9.54 -0.09
N ALA A 134 18.70 -9.95 1.19
CA ALA A 134 18.29 -11.31 1.54
C ALA A 134 16.86 -11.63 1.11
N ILE A 135 15.93 -10.67 1.23
CA ILE A 135 14.54 -10.84 0.79
C ILE A 135 14.48 -11.06 -0.72
N LEU A 136 15.22 -10.24 -1.48
CA LEU A 136 15.17 -10.23 -2.93
C LEU A 136 15.98 -11.37 -3.58
N ALA A 137 16.96 -11.94 -2.87
CA ALA A 137 17.72 -13.10 -3.32
C ALA A 137 16.83 -14.35 -3.41
N GLU A 138 17.06 -15.19 -4.42
CA GLU A 138 16.27 -16.40 -4.66
C GLU A 138 16.42 -17.41 -3.50
N ASP A 139 17.65 -17.66 -3.06
CA ASP A 139 17.98 -18.53 -1.93
C ASP A 139 17.65 -17.90 -0.56
N GLY A 140 17.29 -16.62 -0.53
CA GLY A 140 16.96 -15.91 0.70
C GLY A 140 18.18 -15.48 1.52
N ILE A 141 19.37 -15.43 0.92
CA ILE A 141 20.62 -15.09 1.60
C ILE A 141 21.16 -13.77 1.04
N ASP A 142 21.52 -12.83 1.91
CA ASP A 142 22.20 -11.61 1.49
C ASP A 142 23.60 -11.97 0.96
N PRO A 143 23.90 -11.72 -0.33
CA PRO A 143 25.20 -12.07 -0.91
C PRO A 143 26.38 -11.27 -0.33
N VAL A 144 26.12 -10.20 0.43
CA VAL A 144 27.16 -9.37 1.05
C VAL A 144 27.50 -9.87 2.45
N THR A 145 26.49 -10.09 3.31
CA THR A 145 26.71 -10.47 4.72
C THR A 145 26.62 -11.98 4.97
N GLY A 146 26.02 -12.75 4.06
CA GLY A 146 25.75 -14.17 4.23
C GLY A 146 24.58 -14.48 5.17
N LYS A 147 23.86 -13.46 5.66
CA LYS A 147 22.71 -13.64 6.56
C LYS A 147 21.45 -14.02 5.78
N SER A 148 20.66 -14.94 6.32
CA SER A 148 19.34 -15.26 5.82
C SER A 148 18.33 -14.16 6.15
N TRP A 149 17.32 -13.97 5.30
CA TRP A 149 16.19 -13.07 5.61
C TRP A 149 15.53 -13.43 6.95
N GLN A 150 15.49 -14.72 7.32
CA GLN A 150 14.88 -15.18 8.58
C GLN A 150 15.67 -14.75 9.83
N GLU A 151 16.95 -14.40 9.67
CA GLU A 151 17.77 -13.83 10.74
C GLU A 151 17.57 -12.32 10.87
N LEU A 152 17.12 -11.66 9.79
CA LEU A 152 17.07 -10.21 9.66
C LEU A 152 15.67 -9.62 9.91
N ILE A 153 14.61 -10.34 9.52
CA ILE A 153 13.22 -9.89 9.68
C ILE A 153 12.43 -10.81 10.59
N ASP A 154 11.50 -10.24 11.33
CA ASP A 154 10.54 -11.00 12.11
C ASP A 154 9.45 -11.55 11.19
N MET A 155 9.56 -12.82 10.82
CA MET A 155 8.68 -13.47 9.83
C MET A 155 7.19 -13.29 10.17
N ASP A 156 6.85 -13.39 11.45
CA ASP A 156 5.47 -13.37 11.93
C ASP A 156 4.82 -11.99 11.79
N SER A 157 5.52 -10.91 12.09
CA SER A 157 5.02 -9.55 11.85
C SER A 157 4.89 -9.24 10.36
N TRP A 158 5.82 -9.71 9.52
CA TRP A 158 5.76 -9.51 8.06
C TRP A 158 4.63 -10.33 7.42
N VAL A 159 4.36 -11.55 7.89
CA VAL A 159 3.20 -12.35 7.47
C VAL A 159 1.89 -11.67 7.85
N ARG A 160 1.74 -11.24 9.11
CA ARG A 160 0.51 -10.55 9.55
C ARG A 160 0.31 -9.23 8.82
N ARG A 161 1.39 -8.49 8.60
CA ARG A 161 1.36 -7.29 7.77
C ARG A 161 0.86 -7.59 6.36
N PHE A 162 1.47 -8.57 5.68
CA PHE A 162 1.04 -8.99 4.36
C PHE A 162 -0.46 -9.27 4.34
N LEU A 163 -0.96 -10.05 5.31
CA LEU A 163 -2.37 -10.41 5.38
C LEU A 163 -3.28 -9.21 5.63
N ILE A 164 -2.88 -8.25 6.47
CA ILE A 164 -3.62 -6.98 6.64
C ILE A 164 -3.73 -6.22 5.32
N GLU A 165 -2.62 -6.06 4.60
CA GLU A 165 -2.61 -5.33 3.34
C GLU A 165 -3.45 -6.05 2.25
N GLU A 166 -3.30 -7.37 2.16
CA GLU A 166 -3.94 -8.19 1.14
C GLU A 166 -5.43 -8.36 1.41
N VAL A 167 -5.82 -8.83 2.59
CA VAL A 167 -7.23 -9.14 2.92
C VAL A 167 -8.11 -7.90 2.77
N PHE A 168 -7.66 -6.76 3.30
CA PHE A 168 -8.40 -5.50 3.22
C PHE A 168 -8.21 -4.74 1.91
N ALA A 169 -7.47 -5.32 0.95
CA ALA A 169 -7.28 -4.77 -0.39
C ALA A 169 -6.74 -3.34 -0.36
N ASN A 170 -5.71 -3.09 0.45
CA ASN A 170 -5.10 -1.77 0.52
C ASN A 170 -4.30 -1.50 -0.75
N VAL A 171 -4.73 -0.52 -1.54
CA VAL A 171 -4.05 -0.14 -2.79
C VAL A 171 -2.64 0.42 -2.55
N ASP A 172 -2.35 0.87 -1.32
CA ASP A 172 -1.05 1.42 -0.93
C ASP A 172 -0.09 0.40 -0.31
N ALA A 173 -0.51 -0.86 -0.19
CA ALA A 173 0.24 -1.99 0.38
C ALA A 173 1.70 -2.04 -0.05
N GLY A 174 1.95 -1.67 -1.30
CA GLY A 174 3.25 -1.71 -1.96
C GLY A 174 4.19 -0.54 -1.68
N ILE A 175 3.65 0.65 -1.37
CA ILE A 175 4.31 1.89 -1.80
C ILE A 175 4.52 2.88 -0.67
N ARG A 176 3.51 3.06 0.18
CA ARG A 176 3.47 4.15 1.15
C ARG A 176 2.72 3.74 2.42
N SER A 177 2.83 4.57 3.45
CA SER A 177 2.18 4.36 4.75
C SER A 177 2.57 3.05 5.45
N GLN A 178 3.72 2.48 5.08
CA GLN A 178 4.31 1.32 5.73
C GLN A 178 5.32 1.77 6.79
N ALA A 179 5.26 1.21 7.99
CA ALA A 179 6.23 1.47 9.05
C ALA A 179 6.92 0.18 9.47
N PHE A 180 8.17 0.31 9.91
CA PHE A 180 9.01 -0.80 10.35
C PHE A 180 9.89 -0.36 11.50
N PHE A 181 10.13 -1.25 12.45
CA PHE A 181 11.04 -0.98 13.56
C PHE A 181 11.90 -2.18 13.89
N ARG A 182 12.91 -1.93 14.71
CA ARG A 182 13.75 -2.96 15.31
C ARG A 182 14.12 -2.51 16.71
N ASP A 183 13.98 -3.41 17.68
CA ASP A 183 14.41 -3.19 19.06
C ASP A 183 15.76 -3.88 19.30
N GLY A 184 16.79 -3.08 19.58
CA GLY A 184 18.13 -3.56 19.86
C GLY A 184 18.92 -4.08 18.64
N ALA A 185 20.25 -4.15 18.79
CA ALA A 185 21.18 -4.58 17.76
C ALA A 185 21.03 -6.05 17.33
N ASP A 186 20.55 -6.91 18.21
CA ASP A 186 20.27 -8.34 17.94
C ASP A 186 18.81 -8.61 17.57
N GLY A 187 17.95 -7.57 17.59
CA GLY A 187 16.56 -7.68 17.19
C GLY A 187 16.37 -7.86 15.69
N LYS A 188 15.17 -8.29 15.30
CA LYS A 188 14.76 -8.41 13.90
C LYS A 188 13.89 -7.24 13.47
N ILE A 189 13.89 -6.93 12.18
CA ILE A 189 13.03 -5.88 11.62
C ILE A 189 11.59 -6.37 11.60
N CYS A 190 10.73 -5.70 12.37
CA CYS A 190 9.30 -5.97 12.47
C CYS A 190 8.50 -5.09 11.49
N ALA A 191 7.46 -5.66 10.88
CA ALA A 191 6.57 -4.95 9.96
C ALA A 191 5.37 -4.30 10.69
N GLY A 192 5.63 -3.12 11.25
CA GLY A 192 4.59 -2.21 11.70
C GLY A 192 5.15 -1.02 12.47
N PRO A 193 4.29 -0.24 13.15
CA PRO A 193 2.81 -0.30 13.21
C PRO A 193 2.04 -0.13 11.89
N VAL A 194 0.76 -0.51 11.88
CA VAL A 194 -0.17 -0.28 10.75
C VAL A 194 -0.60 1.19 10.65
N TRP A 195 -0.85 1.71 9.45
CA TRP A 195 -1.28 3.10 9.22
C TRP A 195 -1.98 3.29 7.86
N ASP A 196 -2.98 4.18 7.81
CA ASP A 196 -3.59 4.73 6.57
C ASP A 196 -4.35 3.69 5.69
N TYR A 197 -5.56 3.32 6.12
CA TYR A 197 -6.42 2.35 5.43
C TYR A 197 -7.74 2.96 4.94
N ASP A 198 -7.78 4.26 4.68
CA ASP A 198 -8.95 4.89 4.06
C ASP A 198 -9.16 4.37 2.62
N LEU A 199 -8.09 4.00 1.90
CA LEU A 199 -8.15 3.40 0.55
C LEU A 199 -8.20 1.86 0.54
N SER A 200 -8.82 1.27 1.56
CA SER A 200 -9.07 -0.18 1.67
C SER A 200 -10.54 -0.52 1.36
N PHE A 201 -10.88 -1.81 1.27
CA PHE A 201 -12.23 -2.29 0.93
C PHE A 201 -12.73 -1.75 -0.42
N ALA A 202 -11.85 -1.75 -1.43
CA ALA A 202 -12.10 -1.21 -2.75
C ALA A 202 -12.46 0.29 -2.78
N ASN A 203 -12.17 1.04 -1.72
CA ASN A 203 -12.41 2.47 -1.72
C ASN A 203 -11.33 3.20 -2.50
N THR A 204 -11.75 3.87 -3.58
CA THR A 204 -10.83 4.60 -4.44
C THR A 204 -11.32 6.02 -4.66
N PHE A 205 -10.39 6.97 -4.61
CA PHE A 205 -10.69 8.38 -4.89
C PHE A 205 -10.46 8.75 -6.37
N SER A 206 -9.48 8.11 -7.02
CA SER A 206 -9.05 8.45 -8.39
C SER A 206 -8.67 7.23 -9.22
N TRP A 207 -9.05 6.03 -8.78
CA TRP A 207 -8.64 4.76 -9.37
C TRP A 207 -9.84 3.87 -9.60
N SER A 208 -9.70 2.93 -10.53
CA SER A 208 -10.67 1.86 -10.72
C SER A 208 -10.86 1.09 -9.44
N MET A 209 -12.10 0.69 -9.17
CA MET A 209 -12.42 -0.13 -8.01
C MET A 209 -11.74 -1.50 -8.14
N PRO A 210 -10.83 -1.88 -7.21
CA PRO A 210 -10.13 -3.14 -7.30
C PRO A 210 -11.06 -4.35 -7.18
N SER A 211 -10.92 -5.31 -8.09
CA SER A 211 -11.72 -6.54 -8.07
C SER A 211 -11.38 -7.43 -6.85
N PRO A 212 -12.35 -8.16 -6.27
CA PRO A 212 -12.08 -9.10 -5.19
C PRO A 212 -11.08 -10.22 -5.52
N ASN A 213 -10.86 -10.57 -6.79
CA ASN A 213 -9.91 -11.62 -7.19
C ASN A 213 -8.52 -11.08 -7.61
N MET A 214 -8.22 -9.83 -7.25
CA MET A 214 -6.92 -9.20 -7.52
C MET A 214 -5.99 -9.33 -6.31
N THR A 215 -4.67 -9.40 -6.54
CA THR A 215 -3.67 -9.31 -5.45
C THR A 215 -3.04 -7.94 -5.33
N PHE A 216 -2.69 -7.53 -4.11
CA PHE A 216 -2.17 -6.20 -3.77
C PHE A 216 -0.76 -6.24 -3.20
N ALA A 217 -0.48 -7.14 -2.26
CA ALA A 217 0.81 -7.24 -1.59
C ALA A 217 1.79 -8.15 -2.33
N SER A 218 1.31 -9.24 -2.96
CA SER A 218 2.16 -10.25 -3.61
C SER A 218 2.63 -9.91 -5.03
N ILE A 219 2.42 -8.68 -5.48
CA ILE A 219 2.78 -8.25 -6.83
C ILE A 219 4.00 -7.32 -6.83
N GLU A 220 4.81 -7.41 -7.88
CA GLU A 220 5.89 -6.48 -8.20
C GLU A 220 5.36 -5.25 -8.96
N GLY A 221 6.11 -4.14 -8.96
CA GLY A 221 5.79 -2.94 -9.74
C GLY A 221 5.32 -1.76 -8.89
N ILE A 222 4.85 -0.70 -9.57
CA ILE A 222 4.62 0.60 -8.92
C ILE A 222 3.61 0.55 -7.76
N TRP A 223 2.57 -0.29 -7.85
CA TRP A 223 1.60 -0.48 -6.76
C TRP A 223 1.86 -1.72 -5.89
N GLY A 224 2.89 -2.48 -6.24
CA GLY A 224 3.28 -3.69 -5.56
C GLY A 224 4.37 -3.47 -4.52
N SER A 225 4.59 -4.48 -3.67
CA SER A 225 5.75 -4.53 -2.80
C SER A 225 6.70 -5.59 -3.33
N GLU A 226 7.84 -5.17 -3.87
CA GLU A 226 8.91 -6.10 -4.28
C GLU A 226 9.30 -7.04 -3.13
N TRP A 227 9.30 -6.53 -1.89
CA TRP A 227 9.62 -7.32 -0.71
C TRP A 227 8.59 -8.42 -0.44
N TYR A 228 7.29 -8.07 -0.42
CA TYR A 228 6.24 -9.06 -0.20
C TYR A 228 6.09 -10.02 -1.38
N ALA A 229 6.24 -9.54 -2.62
CA ALA A 229 6.23 -10.39 -3.80
C ALA A 229 7.32 -11.45 -3.75
N LYS A 230 8.56 -11.09 -3.35
CA LYS A 230 9.66 -12.07 -3.20
C LYS A 230 9.49 -12.98 -2.00
N LEU A 231 9.01 -12.46 -0.86
CA LEU A 231 8.70 -13.29 0.30
C LEU A 231 7.59 -14.31 0.00
N TYR A 232 6.55 -13.90 -0.72
CA TYR A 232 5.41 -14.76 -1.08
C TYR A 232 5.82 -15.98 -1.92
N LEU A 233 6.93 -15.89 -2.68
CA LEU A 233 7.49 -17.01 -3.45
C LEU A 233 8.30 -17.99 -2.59
N LYS A 234 8.67 -17.63 -1.36
CA LYS A 234 9.46 -18.49 -0.48
C LYS A 234 8.52 -19.45 0.25
N GLU A 235 8.72 -20.75 0.06
CA GLU A 235 7.86 -21.81 0.60
C GLU A 235 7.60 -21.66 2.11
N VAL A 236 8.64 -21.34 2.88
CA VAL A 236 8.51 -21.16 4.34
C VAL A 236 7.62 -19.96 4.70
N PHE A 237 7.73 -18.85 3.98
CA PHE A 237 6.90 -17.67 4.21
C PHE A 237 5.45 -17.95 3.76
N TYR A 238 5.26 -18.55 2.60
CA TYR A 238 3.94 -18.92 2.08
C TYR A 238 3.22 -19.89 3.01
N SER A 239 3.90 -20.93 3.50
CA SER A 239 3.33 -21.88 4.46
C SER A 239 2.95 -21.21 5.79
N ARG A 240 3.78 -20.27 6.28
CA ARG A 240 3.43 -19.50 7.49
C ARG A 240 2.22 -18.60 7.24
N LEU A 241 2.17 -17.95 6.07
CA LEU A 241 1.07 -17.08 5.65
C LEU A 241 -0.26 -17.82 5.59
N THR A 242 -0.34 -18.96 4.90
CA THR A 242 -1.60 -19.72 4.80
C THR A 242 -2.05 -20.24 6.16
N SER A 243 -1.11 -20.67 7.00
CA SER A 243 -1.39 -21.10 8.38
C SER A 243 -1.94 -19.96 9.25
N VAL A 244 -1.32 -18.78 9.22
CA VAL A 244 -1.81 -17.60 9.98
C VAL A 244 -3.14 -17.11 9.42
N TYR A 245 -3.33 -17.17 8.10
CA TYR A 245 -4.61 -16.84 7.48
C TYR A 245 -5.73 -17.75 8.02
N GLU A 246 -5.54 -19.07 7.97
CA GLU A 246 -6.52 -20.07 8.42
C GLU A 246 -6.84 -19.92 9.91
N THR A 247 -5.81 -19.78 10.74
CA THR A 247 -5.96 -19.92 12.20
C THR A 247 -6.27 -18.61 12.92
N GLU A 248 -5.85 -17.47 12.38
CA GLU A 248 -6.02 -16.15 13.03
C GLU A 248 -6.95 -15.24 12.23
N PHE A 249 -6.72 -15.05 10.93
CA PHE A 249 -7.49 -14.10 10.14
C PHE A 249 -8.88 -14.63 9.79
N ARG A 250 -9.02 -15.91 9.43
CA ARG A 250 -10.30 -16.42 8.94
C ARG A 250 -11.44 -16.30 9.97
N PRO A 251 -11.25 -16.70 11.25
CA PRO A 251 -12.26 -16.47 12.29
C PRO A 251 -12.50 -14.97 12.57
N LEU A 252 -11.44 -14.16 12.52
CA LEU A 252 -11.57 -12.71 12.68
C LEU A 252 -12.41 -12.09 11.57
N LEU A 253 -12.24 -12.55 10.32
CA LEU A 253 -12.98 -12.05 9.18
C LEU A 253 -14.46 -12.43 9.23
N ASP A 254 -14.80 -13.62 9.72
CA ASP A 254 -16.20 -13.99 10.03
C ASP A 254 -16.82 -13.02 11.03
N TYR A 255 -16.08 -12.68 12.09
CA TYR A 255 -16.55 -11.69 13.08
C TYR A 255 -16.69 -10.29 12.47
N ILE A 256 -15.73 -9.85 11.63
CA ILE A 256 -15.76 -8.52 11.00
C ILE A 256 -17.00 -8.36 10.12
N VAL A 257 -17.23 -9.33 9.22
CA VAL A 257 -18.36 -9.30 8.28
C VAL A 257 -19.69 -9.56 9.01
N GLY A 258 -19.71 -10.54 9.92
CA GLY A 258 -20.92 -10.97 10.61
C GLY A 258 -21.43 -9.98 11.64
N GLU A 259 -20.54 -9.27 12.33
CA GLU A 259 -20.91 -8.47 13.50
C GLU A 259 -20.24 -7.09 13.55
N GLN A 260 -18.92 -7.01 13.36
CA GLN A 260 -18.17 -5.78 13.69
C GLN A 260 -18.57 -4.58 12.84
N ILE A 261 -18.70 -4.76 11.52
CA ILE A 261 -19.06 -3.66 10.61
C ILE A 261 -20.43 -3.07 10.96
N ASP A 262 -21.43 -3.92 11.21
CA ASP A 262 -22.80 -3.45 11.52
C ASP A 262 -22.82 -2.72 12.86
N ARG A 263 -22.17 -3.30 13.87
CA ARG A 263 -22.07 -2.70 15.20
C ARG A 263 -21.41 -1.33 15.16
N TYR A 264 -20.32 -1.20 14.39
CA TYR A 264 -19.63 0.08 14.23
C TYR A 264 -20.45 1.10 13.44
N ALA A 265 -21.13 0.68 12.36
CA ALA A 265 -22.03 1.56 11.62
C ALA A 265 -23.19 2.08 12.49
N GLU A 266 -23.74 1.23 13.36
CA GLU A 266 -24.76 1.61 14.34
C GLU A 266 -24.22 2.59 15.38
N GLU A 267 -23.04 2.31 15.95
CA GLU A 267 -22.37 3.13 16.96
C GLU A 267 -22.16 4.58 16.48
N ILE A 268 -21.72 4.77 15.23
CA ILE A 268 -21.47 6.10 14.68
C ILE A 268 -22.65 6.73 13.95
N SER A 269 -23.79 6.05 13.84
CA SER A 269 -24.89 6.42 12.92
C SER A 269 -25.35 7.88 13.06
N ALA A 270 -25.52 8.37 14.29
CA ALA A 270 -25.91 9.76 14.56
C ALA A 270 -24.81 10.76 14.16
N ALA A 271 -23.56 10.49 14.54
CA ALA A 271 -22.41 11.34 14.21
C ALA A 271 -22.15 11.39 12.69
N ALA A 272 -22.25 10.24 12.02
CA ALA A 272 -22.14 10.13 10.57
C ALA A 272 -23.25 10.91 9.84
N ALA A 273 -24.49 10.85 10.33
CA ALA A 273 -25.60 11.66 9.79
C ALA A 273 -25.32 13.16 9.93
N MET A 274 -24.82 13.61 11.09
CA MET A 274 -24.43 15.01 11.30
C MET A 274 -23.24 15.42 10.42
N ASN A 275 -22.26 14.53 10.26
CA ASN A 275 -21.11 14.75 9.39
C ASN A 275 -21.53 14.91 7.92
N ARG A 276 -22.44 14.04 7.46
CA ARG A 276 -23.04 14.11 6.13
C ARG A 276 -23.82 15.40 5.91
N LEU A 277 -24.64 15.82 6.88
CA LEU A 277 -25.36 17.10 6.79
C LEU A 277 -24.41 18.29 6.70
N ARG A 278 -23.29 18.26 7.41
CA ARG A 278 -22.31 19.34 7.41
C ARG A 278 -21.47 19.39 6.14
N TRP A 279 -20.97 18.24 5.67
CA TRP A 279 -19.92 18.16 4.65
C TRP A 279 -20.39 17.54 3.32
N GLY A 280 -21.62 17.02 3.26
CA GLY A 280 -22.15 16.38 2.06
C GLY A 280 -21.49 15.03 1.72
N THR A 281 -20.95 14.32 2.71
CA THR A 281 -20.32 13.00 2.52
C THR A 281 -21.33 11.93 2.09
N GLY A 282 -20.82 10.77 1.67
CA GLY A 282 -21.65 9.62 1.34
C GLY A 282 -22.45 9.06 2.53
N ASP A 283 -23.28 8.07 2.25
CA ASP A 283 -24.10 7.41 3.26
C ASP A 283 -23.31 6.27 3.93
N ALA A 284 -22.88 6.48 5.17
CA ALA A 284 -22.06 5.51 5.90
C ALA A 284 -22.73 4.14 6.06
N ALA A 285 -24.07 4.07 6.16
CA ALA A 285 -24.78 2.80 6.28
C ALA A 285 -24.82 2.04 4.95
N LEU A 286 -24.90 2.75 3.83
CA LEU A 286 -24.77 2.14 2.50
C LEU A 286 -23.34 1.63 2.27
N GLU A 287 -22.35 2.44 2.64
CA GLU A 287 -20.94 2.05 2.59
C GLU A 287 -20.64 0.82 3.44
N ALA A 288 -21.20 0.72 4.65
CA ALA A 288 -21.02 -0.45 5.50
C ALA A 288 -21.55 -1.74 4.83
N LYS A 289 -22.70 -1.68 4.16
CA LYS A 289 -23.25 -2.81 3.40
C LYS A 289 -22.34 -3.20 2.23
N TRP A 290 -21.80 -2.20 1.52
CA TRP A 290 -20.85 -2.40 0.44
C TRP A 290 -19.56 -3.07 0.95
N MET A 291 -18.97 -2.55 2.04
CA MET A 291 -17.78 -3.10 2.66
C MET A 291 -17.97 -4.57 3.05
N LYS A 292 -19.14 -4.93 3.61
CA LYS A 292 -19.49 -6.32 3.91
C LYS A 292 -19.52 -7.19 2.67
N HIS A 293 -20.23 -6.74 1.63
CA HIS A 293 -20.32 -7.49 0.37
C HIS A 293 -18.95 -7.72 -0.24
N TYR A 294 -18.14 -6.66 -0.37
CA TYR A 294 -16.79 -6.75 -0.93
C TYR A 294 -15.88 -7.67 -0.11
N LEU A 295 -15.89 -7.53 1.22
CA LEU A 295 -15.05 -8.36 2.07
C LEU A 295 -15.49 -9.84 2.03
N SER A 296 -16.78 -10.13 1.91
CA SER A 296 -17.26 -11.50 1.69
C SER A 296 -16.71 -12.11 0.40
N GLU A 297 -16.76 -11.39 -0.72
CA GLU A 297 -16.20 -11.86 -2.00
C GLU A 297 -14.67 -12.03 -1.92
N ARG A 298 -13.98 -11.11 -1.21
CA ARG A 298 -12.54 -11.26 -0.92
C ARG A 298 -12.26 -12.52 -0.11
N ILE A 299 -13.04 -12.79 0.94
CA ILE A 299 -12.87 -13.98 1.77
C ILE A 299 -13.07 -15.24 0.93
N GLU A 300 -14.11 -15.31 0.11
CA GLU A 300 -14.37 -16.46 -0.77
C GLU A 300 -13.19 -16.74 -1.72
N PHE A 301 -12.64 -15.68 -2.33
CA PHE A 301 -11.45 -15.76 -3.17
C PHE A 301 -10.18 -16.18 -2.40
N LEU A 302 -9.96 -15.64 -1.20
CA LEU A 302 -8.77 -15.97 -0.43
C LEU A 302 -8.86 -17.38 0.17
N ASP A 303 -10.05 -17.84 0.54
CA ASP A 303 -10.32 -19.23 0.95
C ASP A 303 -10.02 -20.21 -0.18
N SER A 304 -10.47 -19.91 -1.41
CA SER A 304 -10.16 -20.75 -2.56
C SER A 304 -8.67 -20.76 -2.89
N LEU A 305 -8.00 -19.61 -2.81
CA LEU A 305 -6.59 -19.47 -3.12
C LEU A 305 -5.67 -20.14 -2.09
N TRP A 306 -5.92 -19.95 -0.79
CA TRP A 306 -4.98 -20.33 0.27
C TRP A 306 -5.37 -21.58 1.05
N LEU A 307 -6.66 -21.93 1.13
CA LEU A 307 -7.13 -23.09 1.90
C LEU A 307 -7.50 -24.26 1.00
N LYS A 308 -8.12 -23.99 -0.15
CA LYS A 308 -8.57 -25.04 -1.07
C LYS A 308 -7.55 -25.34 -2.17
N ASN A 309 -6.56 -24.48 -2.36
CA ASN A 309 -5.59 -24.55 -3.47
C ASN A 309 -6.28 -24.71 -4.83
N GLU A 310 -7.35 -23.95 -5.06
CA GLU A 310 -8.03 -23.95 -6.34
C GLU A 310 -7.08 -23.48 -7.45
N HIS A 311 -7.22 -24.09 -8.62
CA HIS A 311 -6.38 -23.75 -9.77
C HIS A 311 -6.91 -22.47 -10.43
N TYR A 312 -6.05 -21.46 -10.49
CA TYR A 312 -6.31 -20.18 -11.13
C TYR A 312 -5.34 -19.94 -12.28
N CYS A 313 -5.84 -19.38 -13.36
CA CYS A 313 -5.02 -18.73 -14.36
C CYS A 313 -4.64 -17.34 -13.84
N LYS A 314 -3.34 -17.04 -13.81
CA LYS A 314 -2.83 -15.73 -13.42
C LYS A 314 -2.80 -14.83 -14.63
N VAL A 315 -3.55 -13.73 -14.56
CA VAL A 315 -3.51 -12.70 -15.60
C VAL A 315 -2.73 -11.48 -15.10
N THR A 316 -1.59 -11.20 -15.74
CA THR A 316 -0.85 -9.94 -15.51
C THR A 316 -1.38 -8.86 -16.42
N VAL A 317 -1.81 -7.74 -15.86
CA VAL A 317 -2.12 -6.55 -16.65
C VAL A 317 -0.96 -5.57 -16.52
N PHE A 318 -0.31 -5.24 -17.63
CA PHE A 318 0.74 -4.22 -17.72
C PHE A 318 0.15 -2.91 -18.25
N LEU A 319 0.30 -1.83 -17.48
CA LEU A 319 -0.10 -0.48 -17.89
C LEU A 319 1.15 0.37 -18.23
N GLU A 320 0.91 1.54 -18.85
CA GLU A 320 1.94 2.40 -19.47
C GLU A 320 3.02 2.92 -18.52
N ASP A 321 2.67 3.04 -17.25
CA ASP A 321 3.49 3.61 -16.18
C ASP A 321 4.33 2.56 -15.45
N GLY A 322 4.32 1.29 -15.87
CA GLY A 322 5.02 0.20 -15.16
C GLY A 322 4.22 -0.35 -13.99
N VAL A 323 2.95 0.04 -13.88
CA VAL A 323 1.96 -0.59 -13.04
C VAL A 323 1.68 -1.99 -13.54
N ARG A 324 1.62 -2.91 -12.59
CA ARG A 324 1.20 -4.28 -12.81
C ARG A 324 -0.01 -4.52 -11.92
N LEU A 325 -1.00 -5.19 -12.48
CA LEU A 325 -2.10 -5.77 -11.72
C LEU A 325 -2.06 -7.28 -11.92
N ARG A 326 -2.55 -8.04 -10.94
CA ARG A 326 -2.57 -9.50 -10.99
C ARG A 326 -3.95 -9.98 -10.59
N TYR A 327 -4.63 -10.57 -11.56
CA TYR A 327 -5.93 -11.20 -11.39
C TYR A 327 -5.76 -12.70 -11.36
N TYR A 328 -6.59 -13.36 -10.57
CA TYR A 328 -6.71 -14.81 -10.49
C TYR A 328 -8.08 -15.19 -11.07
N VAL A 329 -8.07 -15.85 -12.23
CA VAL A 329 -9.28 -16.19 -12.99
C VAL A 329 -9.44 -17.71 -13.04
N CYS A 330 -10.60 -18.24 -12.66
CA CYS A 330 -10.85 -19.67 -12.78
C CYS A 330 -10.78 -20.08 -14.25
N PRO A 331 -10.19 -21.24 -14.60
CA PRO A 331 -10.19 -21.72 -15.97
C PRO A 331 -11.61 -21.78 -16.56
N GLY A 332 -11.82 -21.11 -17.68
CA GLY A 332 -13.13 -21.01 -18.34
C GLY A 332 -13.93 -19.74 -17.99
N GLU A 333 -13.49 -18.95 -17.01
CA GLU A 333 -14.05 -17.63 -16.71
C GLU A 333 -13.38 -16.51 -17.49
N VAL A 334 -13.98 -15.32 -17.49
CA VAL A 334 -13.54 -14.15 -18.25
C VAL A 334 -12.92 -13.11 -17.33
N MET A 335 -12.14 -12.20 -17.90
CA MET A 335 -11.61 -11.06 -17.16
C MET A 335 -12.71 -10.04 -16.84
N PRO A 336 -12.63 -9.32 -15.71
CA PRO A 336 -13.45 -8.14 -15.53
C PRO A 336 -13.15 -7.08 -16.60
N GLU A 337 -14.13 -6.22 -16.88
CA GLU A 337 -13.91 -5.03 -17.71
C GLU A 337 -12.84 -4.14 -17.07
N LEU A 338 -11.83 -3.73 -17.83
CA LEU A 338 -10.71 -2.92 -17.36
C LEU A 338 -10.79 -1.46 -17.82
N ARG A 339 -11.98 -0.99 -18.22
CA ARG A 339 -12.18 0.35 -18.82
C ARG A 339 -11.78 1.48 -17.88
N ASP A 340 -11.91 1.27 -16.58
CA ASP A 340 -11.59 2.31 -15.60
C ASP A 340 -10.08 2.59 -15.53
N TYR A 341 -9.22 1.70 -16.05
CA TYR A 341 -7.77 1.89 -16.14
C TYR A 341 -7.34 2.62 -17.42
N ILE A 342 -8.31 3.04 -18.23
CA ILE A 342 -8.16 3.62 -19.56
C ILE A 342 -8.60 5.10 -19.47
N SER A 343 -7.79 5.95 -18.81
CA SER A 343 -8.26 7.28 -18.35
C SER A 343 -7.53 8.50 -18.90
N THR A 344 -6.57 8.36 -19.83
CA THR A 344 -5.84 9.52 -20.36
C THR A 344 -6.53 10.10 -21.61
N PRO A 345 -6.92 11.40 -21.62
CA PRO A 345 -7.72 11.99 -22.70
C PRO A 345 -6.98 12.17 -24.04
N PHE A 346 -5.66 11.92 -24.08
CA PHE A 346 -4.79 12.17 -25.24
C PHE A 346 -4.36 10.92 -26.01
N VAL A 347 -4.95 9.77 -25.67
CA VAL A 347 -4.60 8.49 -26.27
C VAL A 347 -5.85 7.81 -26.80
N THR A 348 -5.72 7.28 -28.02
CA THR A 348 -6.71 6.35 -28.57
C THR A 348 -6.28 4.96 -28.17
N TYR A 349 -7.10 4.27 -27.39
CA TYR A 349 -6.79 2.92 -26.94
C TYR A 349 -7.14 1.92 -28.04
N ASP A 350 -6.13 1.18 -28.50
CA ASP A 350 -6.24 0.22 -29.60
C ASP A 350 -6.73 -1.15 -29.12
N GLY A 351 -6.87 -1.33 -27.81
CA GLY A 351 -7.35 -2.55 -27.15
C GLY A 351 -6.26 -3.23 -26.30
N TRP A 352 -6.63 -4.35 -25.70
CA TRP A 352 -5.72 -5.21 -24.96
C TRP A 352 -4.98 -6.14 -25.92
N TYR A 353 -3.72 -6.44 -25.61
CA TYR A 353 -2.89 -7.32 -26.42
C TYR A 353 -2.16 -8.32 -25.53
N ASN A 354 -1.98 -9.54 -26.02
CA ASN A 354 -1.16 -10.54 -25.36
C ASN A 354 0.32 -10.14 -25.47
N LYS A 355 1.02 -10.09 -24.34
CA LYS A 355 2.43 -9.65 -24.26
C LYS A 355 3.39 -10.61 -24.96
N LYS A 356 3.05 -11.90 -25.06
CA LYS A 356 3.90 -12.94 -25.65
C LYS A 356 3.68 -13.06 -27.16
N THR A 357 2.42 -13.03 -27.62
CA THR A 357 2.08 -13.22 -29.04
C THR A 357 1.93 -11.92 -29.81
N GLU A 358 1.77 -10.79 -29.12
CA GLU A 358 1.45 -9.48 -29.69
C GLU A 358 0.12 -9.44 -30.47
N GLU A 359 -0.76 -10.43 -30.26
CA GLU A 359 -2.09 -10.49 -30.86
C GLU A 359 -3.14 -9.78 -29.99
N PRO A 360 -4.23 -9.24 -30.59
CA PRO A 360 -5.33 -8.65 -29.84
C PRO A 360 -5.91 -9.65 -28.83
N PHE A 361 -6.19 -9.14 -27.62
CA PHE A 361 -6.74 -9.88 -26.51
C PHE A 361 -8.15 -9.36 -26.20
N ASP A 362 -9.14 -10.24 -26.28
CA ASP A 362 -10.54 -9.93 -25.97
C ASP A 362 -10.85 -10.36 -24.53
N LEU A 363 -11.07 -9.39 -23.65
CA LEU A 363 -11.38 -9.63 -22.23
C LEU A 363 -12.65 -10.48 -22.02
N SER A 364 -13.54 -10.55 -23.03
CA SER A 364 -14.77 -11.36 -22.97
C SER A 364 -14.56 -12.84 -23.30
N GLN A 365 -13.34 -13.24 -23.71
CA GLN A 365 -13.02 -14.64 -23.97
C GLN A 365 -12.61 -15.37 -22.67
N PRO A 366 -12.98 -16.65 -22.54
CA PRO A 366 -12.55 -17.48 -21.41
C PRO A 366 -11.03 -17.62 -21.31
N ILE A 367 -10.50 -17.54 -20.09
CA ILE A 367 -9.08 -17.73 -19.77
C ILE A 367 -8.82 -19.19 -19.43
N TRP A 368 -7.80 -19.79 -20.03
CA TRP A 368 -7.42 -21.20 -19.81
C TRP A 368 -5.99 -21.40 -19.33
N GLU A 369 -5.15 -20.37 -19.44
CA GLU A 369 -3.75 -20.40 -19.05
C GLU A 369 -3.29 -19.04 -18.53
N ASP A 370 -2.19 -19.05 -17.78
CA ASP A 370 -1.51 -17.83 -17.33
C ASP A 370 -1.22 -16.93 -18.53
N THR A 371 -1.65 -15.68 -18.43
CA THR A 371 -1.61 -14.75 -19.56
C THR A 371 -1.11 -13.37 -19.11
N ASP A 372 -0.14 -12.85 -19.84
CA ASP A 372 0.31 -11.48 -19.68
C ASP A 372 -0.34 -10.62 -20.77
N ILE A 373 -1.05 -9.56 -20.37
CA ILE A 373 -1.67 -8.61 -21.29
C ILE A 373 -1.17 -7.20 -21.04
N TYR A 374 -1.18 -6.38 -22.07
CA TYR A 374 -0.86 -4.96 -21.97
C TYR A 374 -1.85 -4.13 -22.78
N LEU A 375 -2.03 -2.88 -22.35
CA LEU A 375 -2.86 -1.94 -23.08
C LEU A 375 -2.04 -1.35 -24.23
N LYS A 376 -2.53 -1.52 -25.47
CA LYS A 376 -1.98 -0.82 -26.63
C LYS A 376 -2.78 0.45 -26.88
N TYR A 377 -2.07 1.50 -27.21
CA TYR A 377 -2.65 2.81 -27.43
C TYR A 377 -1.80 3.59 -28.44
N THR A 378 -2.47 4.52 -29.12
CA THR A 378 -1.85 5.47 -30.03
C THR A 378 -1.97 6.85 -29.42
N GLN A 379 -0.81 7.48 -29.15
CA GLN A 379 -0.76 8.84 -28.61
C GLN A 379 -1.09 9.86 -29.69
N ASN A 380 -2.08 10.71 -29.44
CA ASN A 380 -2.41 11.81 -30.33
C ASN A 380 -1.52 13.01 -29.98
N GLN A 381 -0.33 13.07 -30.60
CA GLN A 381 0.67 14.12 -30.36
C GLN A 381 0.10 15.54 -30.56
N GLN A 382 -0.80 15.72 -31.53
CA GLN A 382 -1.37 17.02 -31.87
C GLN A 382 -2.35 17.52 -30.79
N ALA A 383 -3.17 16.63 -30.22
CA ALA A 383 -4.07 16.94 -29.12
C ALA A 383 -3.32 17.20 -27.80
N ALA A 384 -2.24 16.45 -27.55
CA ALA A 384 -1.37 16.69 -26.40
C ALA A 384 -0.71 18.08 -26.50
N GLU A 385 -0.12 18.43 -27.64
CA GLU A 385 0.54 19.72 -27.85
C GLU A 385 -0.42 20.93 -27.76
N GLU A 386 -1.66 20.80 -28.26
CA GLU A 386 -2.69 21.86 -28.17
C GLU A 386 -3.19 22.08 -26.73
N GLU A 387 -3.30 21.01 -25.92
CA GLU A 387 -3.70 21.13 -24.51
C GLU A 387 -2.55 21.66 -23.63
N TYR A 388 -1.30 21.21 -23.86
CA TYR A 388 -0.13 21.79 -23.16
C TYR A 388 0.07 23.27 -23.50
N ALA A 389 -0.20 23.70 -24.73
CA ALA A 389 -0.15 25.10 -25.14
C ALA A 389 -1.27 25.96 -24.52
N THR A 390 -2.43 25.35 -24.18
CA THR A 390 -3.53 26.03 -23.48
C THR A 390 -3.39 25.96 -21.95
N GLU A 391 -2.73 24.94 -21.41
CA GLU A 391 -2.37 24.83 -19.99
C GLU A 391 -1.25 25.80 -19.58
N GLU A 392 -0.21 26.02 -20.39
CA GLU A 392 0.77 27.09 -20.09
C GLU A 392 0.10 28.48 -19.99
N ALA A 393 -0.99 28.70 -20.73
CA ALA A 393 -1.80 29.92 -20.65
C ALA A 393 -2.75 29.94 -19.43
N SER A 394 -3.11 28.79 -18.86
CA SER A 394 -4.04 28.65 -17.72
C SER A 394 -3.33 28.54 -16.36
N ILE A 395 -2.11 28.00 -16.32
CA ILE A 395 -1.24 27.89 -15.13
C ILE A 395 -0.86 29.28 -14.57
N LEU A 396 -0.84 30.32 -15.41
CA LEU A 396 -0.69 31.72 -15.00
C LEU A 396 -1.95 32.34 -14.38
N ARG A 397 -3.11 31.66 -14.39
CA ARG A 397 -4.38 32.15 -13.83
C ARG A 397 -4.90 31.36 -12.62
N TYR A 398 -4.46 30.12 -12.37
CA TYR A 398 -4.93 29.30 -11.26
C TYR A 398 -3.79 28.53 -10.54
N ALA A 399 -2.88 29.24 -9.89
CA ALA A 399 -2.18 28.71 -8.73
C ALA A 399 -3.01 29.10 -7.48
N PRO A 400 -3.35 28.23 -6.51
CA PRO A 400 -2.68 26.98 -6.10
C PRO A 400 -3.64 25.81 -5.76
N LEU A 401 -3.35 24.56 -6.17
CA LEU A 401 -3.71 23.30 -5.44
C LEU A 401 -3.45 22.01 -6.25
N ALA A 402 -3.44 22.05 -7.59
CA ALA A 402 -3.32 20.83 -8.41
C ALA A 402 -1.87 20.44 -8.80
N ALA A 403 -0.90 21.36 -8.67
CA ALA A 403 0.44 21.19 -9.23
C ALA A 403 1.37 20.17 -8.50
N PHE A 404 0.95 19.59 -7.38
CA PHE A 404 1.84 18.72 -6.58
C PHE A 404 1.73 17.21 -6.88
N MET A 405 0.64 16.72 -7.47
CA MET A 405 0.47 15.27 -7.69
C MET A 405 0.98 14.80 -9.06
N VAL A 406 0.73 15.57 -10.12
CA VAL A 406 1.13 15.18 -11.49
C VAL A 406 2.63 15.39 -11.72
N LEU A 407 3.22 16.46 -11.15
CA LEU A 407 4.64 16.75 -11.33
C LEU A 407 5.56 15.77 -10.58
N GLY A 408 5.14 15.26 -9.42
CA GLY A 408 5.95 14.34 -8.60
C GLY A 408 6.12 12.95 -9.23
N VAL A 409 5.09 12.45 -9.91
CA VAL A 409 5.12 11.16 -10.62
C VAL A 409 5.89 11.28 -11.95
N LEU A 410 5.74 12.40 -12.67
CA LEU A 410 6.49 12.67 -13.90
C LEU A 410 7.99 12.85 -13.66
N ILE A 411 8.42 13.50 -12.57
CA ILE A 411 9.85 13.67 -12.27
C ILE A 411 10.51 12.30 -11.97
N VAL A 412 9.83 11.42 -11.21
CA VAL A 412 10.35 10.08 -10.91
C VAL A 412 10.39 9.19 -12.16
N ALA A 413 9.37 9.27 -13.03
CA ALA A 413 9.34 8.54 -14.30
C ALA A 413 10.46 9.01 -15.26
N VAL A 414 10.73 10.32 -15.31
CA VAL A 414 11.81 10.90 -16.13
C VAL A 414 13.19 10.53 -15.60
N ASP A 415 13.40 10.50 -14.28
CA ASP A 415 14.69 10.11 -13.69
C ASP A 415 14.96 8.61 -13.83
N ILE A 416 13.95 7.74 -13.68
CA ILE A 416 14.06 6.30 -13.96
C ILE A 416 14.35 6.05 -15.44
N TYR A 417 13.73 6.81 -16.34
CA TYR A 417 13.97 6.72 -17.79
C TYR A 417 15.39 7.17 -18.17
N ARG A 418 15.90 8.26 -17.57
CA ARG A 418 17.27 8.77 -17.80
C ARG A 418 18.33 7.79 -17.29
N SER A 419 18.17 7.25 -16.09
CA SER A 419 19.08 6.26 -15.49
C SER A 419 19.21 4.98 -16.33
N ARG A 420 18.09 4.48 -16.88
CA ARG A 420 18.09 3.27 -17.75
C ARG A 420 18.73 3.49 -19.12
N LYS A 421 18.74 4.73 -19.63
CA LYS A 421 19.36 5.08 -20.93
C LYS A 421 20.88 5.24 -20.79
N GLU A 422 21.34 5.79 -19.67
CA GLU A 422 22.77 5.99 -19.38
C GLU A 422 23.49 4.66 -19.04
N GLY A 423 22.81 3.73 -18.35
CA GLY A 423 23.35 2.39 -18.08
C GLY A 423 23.56 1.49 -19.32
N ARG A 424 22.95 1.83 -20.47
CA ARG A 424 23.12 1.08 -21.74
C ARG A 424 24.28 1.56 -22.61
N HIS A 425 24.91 2.70 -22.31
CA HIS A 425 26.02 3.26 -23.11
C HIS A 425 27.42 3.04 -22.49
N GLY A 426 27.53 2.34 -21.36
CA GLY A 426 28.77 2.17 -20.61
C GLY A 426 29.50 0.81 -20.73
N ARG A 427 29.21 -0.01 -21.75
CA ARG A 427 29.97 -1.26 -22.03
C ARG A 427 30.22 -1.45 -23.52
N THR A 428 31.09 -0.64 -24.10
CA THR A 428 31.76 -0.97 -25.36
C THR A 428 33.17 -1.49 -25.09
N LYS A 429 33.40 -2.69 -25.60
CA LYS A 429 34.65 -3.46 -25.59
C LYS A 429 35.83 -2.60 -26.07
N THR A 430 36.88 -2.48 -25.25
CA THR A 430 38.24 -2.26 -25.73
C THR A 430 39.07 -3.49 -25.43
N GLY A 431 38.99 -4.45 -26.35
CA GLY A 431 39.97 -5.51 -26.51
C GLY A 431 40.60 -5.35 -27.89
N GLN A 432 41.83 -4.83 -27.94
CA GLN A 432 42.72 -5.02 -29.08
C GLN A 432 44.13 -5.34 -28.56
N LEU A 433 44.66 -6.44 -29.10
CA LEU A 433 45.95 -7.06 -28.85
C LEU A 433 47.10 -6.39 -29.63
N SER A 434 48.32 -6.75 -29.21
CA SER A 434 49.66 -6.47 -29.73
C SER A 434 50.21 -5.09 -29.34
N SER A 435 51.41 -4.99 -28.76
CA SER A 435 52.63 -5.81 -28.83
C SER A 435 53.32 -6.00 -27.49
#